data_AF-A0A3Q3A3T4-F1
#
_entry.id   AF-A0A3Q3A3T4-F1
#
_cell.length_a   1.000
_cell.length_b   1.000
_cell.length_c   1.000
_cell.angle_alpha   90.00
_cell.angle_beta   90.00
_cell.angle_gamma   90.00
#
_symmetry.space_group_name_H-M   'P 1'
#
loop_
_entity.id
_entity.type
_entity.pdbx_description
1 polymer ?
#
loop_
_entity_poly.entity_id
_entity_poly.type
_entity_poly.pdbx_seq_one_letter_code
_entity_poly.pdbx_strand_id
1 'polypeptide(L)' 'LERRWRDPHIHSYFDNQDQLGNQDQRFRGRTSLFKDQISRGNASLLLRGVKVQDEGRYKCYTSTIGGNKESFINLK' A
#
# COMPACT_ATOMS: atom_id res chain seq x y z
N LEU A 1 -12.77 -20.38 -14.83
CA LEU A 1 -12.13 -20.74 -13.54
C LEU A 1 -11.16 -19.62 -13.17
N GLU A 2 -11.69 -18.51 -12.64
CA GLU A 2 -10.90 -17.32 -12.34
C GLU A 2 -10.02 -17.58 -11.12
N ARG A 3 -8.71 -17.58 -11.33
CA ARG A 3 -7.74 -17.69 -10.25
C ARG A 3 -7.77 -16.42 -9.41
N ARG A 4 -8.63 -16.41 -8.39
CA ARG A 4 -8.71 -15.41 -7.33
C ARG A 4 -7.47 -15.51 -6.43
N TRP A 5 -6.31 -15.14 -6.97
CA TRP A 5 -5.11 -14.91 -6.16
C TRP A 5 -5.42 -13.70 -5.26
N ARG A 6 -5.28 -13.87 -3.94
CA ARG A 6 -5.40 -12.76 -2.99
C ARG A 6 -4.46 -11.64 -3.44
N ASP A 7 -5.00 -10.45 -3.71
CA ASP A 7 -4.18 -9.26 -3.98
C ASP A 7 -3.11 -9.16 -2.88
N PRO A 8 -1.81 -9.16 -3.21
CA PRO A 8 -0.75 -9.13 -2.21
C PRO A 8 -0.88 -7.85 -1.38
N HIS A 9 -0.90 -8.01 -0.05
CA HIS A 9 -0.98 -6.87 0.87
C HIS A 9 0.38 -6.20 0.97
N ILE A 10 0.49 -4.98 0.44
CA ILE A 10 1.78 -4.28 0.31
C ILE A 10 2.11 -3.49 1.57
N HIS A 11 1.14 -2.76 2.10
CA HIS A 11 1.25 -1.98 3.34
C HIS A 11 -0.15 -1.62 3.83
N SER A 12 -0.38 -1.67 5.14
CA SER A 12 -1.65 -1.30 5.77
C SER A 12 -1.38 -0.41 6.96
N TYR A 13 -2.24 0.58 7.16
CA TYR A 13 -2.13 1.53 8.26
C TYR A 13 -3.52 1.89 8.78
N PHE A 14 -3.75 1.66 10.06
CA PHE A 14 -4.94 2.07 10.80
C PHE A 14 -4.62 2.09 12.31
N ASP A 15 -5.48 2.71 13.10
CA ASP A 15 -5.26 2.93 14.55
C ASP A 15 -3.91 3.59 14.87
N ASN A 16 -3.49 4.51 14.01
CA ASN A 16 -2.22 5.22 14.07
C ASN A 16 -0.96 4.32 14.04
N GLN A 17 -1.05 3.12 13.48
CA GLN A 17 0.04 2.14 13.44
C GLN A 17 0.11 1.40 12.11
N ASP A 18 1.31 0.93 11.76
CA ASP A 18 1.52 0.05 10.61
C ASP A 18 1.06 -1.36 10.95
N GLN A 19 0.32 -1.99 10.05
CA GLN A 19 -0.37 -3.26 10.25
C GLN A 19 0.29 -4.33 9.37
N LEU A 20 1.51 -4.71 9.73
CA LEU A 20 2.42 -5.49 8.87
C LEU A 20 2.23 -7.02 8.95
N GLY A 21 1.31 -7.51 9.79
CA GLY A 21 1.13 -8.95 10.04
C GLY A 21 0.86 -9.78 8.79
N ASN A 22 0.06 -9.23 7.86
CA ASN A 22 -0.30 -9.87 6.59
C ASN A 22 0.48 -9.32 5.40
N GLN A 23 1.57 -8.57 5.64
CA GLN A 23 2.37 -8.00 4.58
C GLN A 23 3.06 -9.08 3.76
N ASP A 24 2.91 -9.00 2.44
CA ASP A 24 3.58 -9.89 1.49
C ASP A 24 5.10 -9.82 1.66
N GLN A 25 5.73 -10.99 1.67
CA GLN A 25 7.15 -11.16 1.97
C GLN A 25 8.05 -10.32 1.06
N ARG A 26 7.63 -10.04 -0.19
CA ARG A 26 8.41 -9.24 -1.15
C ARG A 26 8.57 -7.77 -0.74
N PHE A 27 7.68 -7.27 0.11
CA PHE A 27 7.60 -5.86 0.52
C PHE A 27 8.04 -5.62 1.97
N ARG A 28 8.26 -6.68 2.76
CA ARG A 28 8.71 -6.58 4.15
C ARG A 28 10.02 -5.82 4.25
N GLY A 29 10.05 -4.83 5.16
CA GLY A 29 11.21 -3.95 5.39
C GLY A 29 11.49 -2.96 4.25
N ARG A 30 10.65 -2.93 3.21
CA ARG A 30 10.84 -2.05 2.04
C ARG A 30 9.80 -0.94 1.95
N THR A 31 8.71 -0.99 2.70
CA THR A 31 7.63 0.00 2.62
C THR A 31 7.56 0.91 3.83
N SER A 32 7.21 2.17 3.62
CA SER A 32 6.94 3.15 4.69
C SER A 32 5.95 4.21 4.20
N LEU A 33 5.03 4.63 5.05
CA LEU A 33 4.20 5.82 4.81
C LEU A 33 4.85 7.09 5.35
N PHE A 34 4.45 8.24 4.81
CA PHE A 34 4.76 9.57 5.35
C PHE A 34 3.75 9.92 6.44
N LYS A 35 3.93 9.33 7.64
CA LYS A 35 2.92 9.33 8.72
C LYS A 35 2.50 10.73 9.17
N ASP A 36 3.44 11.68 9.19
CA ASP A 36 3.22 13.08 9.52
C ASP A 36 2.32 13.81 8.51
N GLN A 37 2.18 13.27 7.29
CA GLN A 37 1.37 13.83 6.22
C GLN A 37 -0.02 13.17 6.08
N ILE A 38 -0.29 12.05 6.78
CA ILE A 38 -1.56 11.32 6.69
C ILE A 38 -2.75 12.21 7.10
N SER A 39 -2.60 12.98 8.19
CA SER A 39 -3.61 13.92 8.67
C SER A 39 -3.95 15.03 7.67
N ARG A 40 -3.05 15.28 6.70
CA ARG A 40 -3.21 16.27 5.62
C ARG A 40 -3.74 15.63 4.33
N GLY A 41 -4.12 14.36 4.37
CA GLY A 41 -4.65 13.61 3.23
C GLY A 41 -3.58 13.00 2.33
N ASN A 42 -2.32 12.95 2.74
CA ASN A 42 -1.26 12.31 1.99
C ASN A 42 -1.06 10.87 2.46
N ALA A 43 -1.50 9.92 1.64
CA ALA A 43 -1.31 8.49 1.85
C ALA A 43 -0.22 7.91 0.93
N SER A 44 0.78 8.70 0.53
CA SER A 44 1.90 8.22 -0.30
C SER A 44 2.73 7.16 0.43
N LEU A 45 3.12 6.15 -0.33
CA LEU A 45 3.96 5.04 0.11
C LEU A 45 5.35 5.15 -0.52
N LEU A 46 6.38 5.11 0.31
CA LEU A 46 7.75 4.89 -0.14
C LEU A 46 8.01 3.40 -0.27
N LEU A 47 8.49 2.96 -1.44
CA LEU A 47 9.04 1.62 -1.68
C LEU A 47 10.56 1.71 -1.87
N ARG A 48 11.33 1.08 -0.97
CA ARG A 48 12.80 1.11 -0.96
C ARG A 48 13.38 -0.03 -1.81
N GLY A 49 14.47 0.28 -2.51
CA GLY A 49 15.23 -0.67 -3.31
C GLY A 49 14.38 -1.35 -4.37
N VAL A 50 13.64 -0.55 -5.16
CA VAL A 50 12.77 -1.01 -6.26
C VAL A 50 13.53 -1.95 -7.20
N LYS A 51 12.87 -3.03 -7.62
CA LYS A 51 13.39 -4.05 -8.54
C LYS A 51 12.45 -4.22 -9.73
N VAL A 52 12.95 -4.80 -10.83
CA VAL A 52 12.14 -5.11 -12.03
C VAL A 52 10.90 -5.93 -11.68
N GLN A 53 10.97 -6.85 -10.71
CA GLN A 53 9.83 -7.67 -10.30
C GLN A 53 8.71 -6.86 -9.63
N ASP A 54 9.00 -5.65 -9.14
CA ASP A 54 8.01 -4.77 -8.53
C ASP A 54 7.20 -3.99 -9.57
N GLU A 55 7.54 -4.08 -10.86
CA GLU A 55 6.70 -3.56 -11.94
C GLU A 55 5.26 -4.09 -11.82
N GLY A 56 4.28 -3.20 -11.95
CA GLY A 56 2.88 -3.59 -11.86
C GLY A 56 1.94 -2.45 -11.51
N ARG A 57 0.65 -2.79 -11.42
CA ARG A 57 -0.41 -1.86 -11.04
C ARG A 57 -0.70 -1.97 -9.54
N TYR A 58 -0.47 -0.87 -8.84
CA TYR A 58 -0.68 -0.72 -7.42
C TYR A 58 -2.03 -0.05 -7.18
N LYS A 59 -2.78 -0.59 -6.22
CA LYS A 59 -4.04 -0.01 -5.74
C LYS A 59 -3.80 0.63 -4.37
N CYS A 60 -4.10 1.91 -4.25
CA CYS A 60 -4.26 2.56 -2.96
C CYS A 60 -5.75 2.59 -2.63
N TYR A 61 -6.10 2.13 -1.44
CA TYR A 61 -7.45 2.20 -0.89
C TYR A 61 -7.38 2.98 0.42
N THR A 62 -8.23 4.00 0.56
CA THR A 62 -8.37 4.79 1.77
C THR A 62 -9.82 4.76 2.22
N SER A 63 -10.04 4.56 3.52
CA SER A 63 -11.35 4.65 4.16
C SER A 63 -11.28 5.72 5.23
N THR A 64 -12.12 6.74 5.10
CA THR A 64 -12.19 7.88 6.03
C THR A 64 -13.64 8.16 6.38
N ILE A 65 -13.88 9.05 7.34
CA ILE A 65 -15.24 9.53 7.67
C ILE A 65 -15.90 10.18 6.43
N GLY A 66 -15.11 10.80 5.55
CA GLY A 66 -15.58 11.40 4.29
C GLY A 66 -15.87 10.40 3.17
N GLY A 67 -15.74 9.09 3.44
CA GLY A 67 -15.95 8.02 2.49
C GLY A 67 -14.68 7.29 2.05
N ASN A 68 -14.86 6.38 1.11
CA ASN A 68 -13.81 5.53 0.57
C ASN A 68 -13.28 6.09 -0.74
N LYS A 69 -11.97 6.02 -0.95
CA LYS A 69 -11.35 6.37 -2.23
C LYS A 69 -10.37 5.29 -2.67
N GLU A 70 -10.38 5.04 -3.98
CA GLU A 70 -9.42 4.18 -4.65
C GLU A 70 -8.62 5.00 -5.67
N SER A 71 -7.32 4.71 -5.74
CA SER A 71 -6.46 5.23 -6.80
C SER A 71 -5.52 4.13 -7.28
N PHE A 72 -5.05 4.26 -8.51
CA PHE A 72 -4.17 3.28 -9.14
C PHE A 72 -2.90 3.96 -9.64
N ILE A 73 -1.76 3.32 -9.39
CA ILE A 73 -0.45 3.76 -9.83
C ILE A 73 0.17 2.61 -10.62
N ASN A 74 0.76 2.90 -11.77
CA ASN A 74 1.57 1.92 -12.49
C ASN A 74 3.04 2.21 -12.18
N LEU A 75 3.73 1.26 -11.56
CA LEU A 75 5.17 1.29 -11.42
C LEU A 75 5.77 0.63 -12.67
N LYS A 76 6.66 1.33 -13.36
CA LYS A 76 7.39 0.88 -14.55
C LYS A 76 8.89 1.01 -14.30
#